data_AF-S7NUB7-F1
#
_entry.id   AF-S7NUB7-F1
#
_cell.length_a   1.000
_cell.length_b   1.000
_cell.length_c   1.000
_cell.angle_alpha   90.00
_cell.angle_beta   90.00
_cell.angle_gamma   90.00
#
_symmetry.space_group_name_H-M   'P 1'
#
loop_
_entity.id
_entity.type
_entity.pdbx_description
1 polymer ?
#
loop_
_entity_poly.entity_id
_entity_poly.type
_entity_poly.pdbx_seq_one_letter_code
_entity_poly.pdbx_strand_id
1 'polypeptide(L)' 'MLLQTADDFIESVVTAACQLAWHRKSSTLEMKDVQLHLEHQWNMRIPGFDSEEIQPTKKLVPQRLTNREWH' A
#
# COMPACT_ATOMS: atom_id res chain seq x y z
N MET A 1 17.40 -20.77 7.12
CA MET A 1 16.16 -20.55 7.90
C MET A 1 15.43 -19.31 7.40
N LEU A 2 16.05 -18.12 7.40
CA LEU A 2 15.44 -16.91 6.80
C LEU A 2 15.06 -17.06 5.32
N LEU A 3 15.93 -17.69 4.51
CA LEU A 3 15.66 -17.87 3.08
C LEU A 3 14.41 -18.72 2.81
N GLN A 4 14.30 -19.87 3.49
CA GLN A 4 13.12 -20.74 3.38
C GLN A 4 11.85 -20.00 3.78
N THR A 5 11.88 -19.26 4.91
CA THR A 5 10.74 -18.47 5.35
C THR A 5 10.37 -17.36 4.35
N ALA A 6 11.36 -16.78 3.66
CA ALA A 6 11.11 -15.80 2.61
C ALA A 6 10.47 -16.45 1.38
N ASP A 7 10.93 -17.63 0.96
CA ASP A 7 10.33 -18.38 -0.14
C ASP A 7 8.87 -18.76 0.17
N ASP A 8 8.61 -19.32 1.36
CA ASP A 8 7.26 -19.69 1.79
C ASP A 8 6.33 -18.45 1.86
N PHE A 9 6.86 -17.30 2.28
CA PHE A 9 6.12 -16.04 2.29
C PHE A 9 5.74 -15.59 0.88
N ILE A 10 6.68 -15.63 -0.07
CA ILE A 10 6.42 -15.23 -1.46
C ILE A 10 5.34 -16.13 -2.07
N GLU A 11 5.42 -17.45 -1.87
CA GLU A 11 4.42 -18.39 -2.39
C GLU A 11 3.01 -18.11 -1.83
N SER A 12 2.92 -17.85 -0.52
CA SER A 12 1.66 -17.50 0.14
C SER A 12 1.06 -16.20 -0.42
N VAL A 13 1.86 -15.15 -0.54
CA VAL A 13 1.41 -13.83 -1.02
C VAL A 13 0.98 -13.91 -2.48
N VAL A 14 1.78 -14.55 -3.34
CA VAL A 14 1.48 -14.67 -4.77
C VAL A 14 0.22 -15.50 -5.00
N THR A 15 0.03 -16.60 -4.26
CA THR A 15 -1.16 -17.45 -4.38
C THR A 15 -2.43 -16.66 -4.03
N ALA A 16 -2.42 -15.93 -2.91
CA ALA A 16 -3.57 -15.13 -2.51
C ALA A 16 -3.83 -13.97 -3.49
N ALA A 17 -2.79 -13.30 -3.96
CA ALA A 17 -2.92 -12.21 -4.93
C ALA A 17 -3.47 -12.70 -6.28
N CYS A 18 -3.07 -13.88 -6.75
CA CYS A 18 -3.65 -14.51 -7.94
C CYS A 18 -5.14 -14.86 -7.76
N GLN A 19 -5.54 -15.33 -6.57
CA GLN A 19 -6.96 -15.57 -6.25
C GLN A 19 -7.77 -14.27 -6.27
N LEU A 20 -7.20 -13.17 -5.76
CA LEU A 20 -7.82 -11.85 -5.81
C LEU A 20 -7.95 -11.34 -7.26
N ALA A 21 -6.91 -11.53 -8.09
CA ALA A 21 -6.94 -11.17 -9.50
C ALA A 21 -8.03 -11.95 -10.26
N TRP A 22 -8.17 -13.23 -9.96
CA TRP A 22 -9.23 -14.07 -10.52
C TRP A 22 -10.62 -13.65 -10.03
N HIS A 23 -10.77 -13.28 -8.75
CA HIS A 23 -12.06 -12.86 -8.16
C HIS A 23 -12.66 -11.62 -8.85
N ARG A 24 -11.82 -10.68 -9.29
CA ARG A 24 -12.26 -9.52 -10.11
C ARG A 24 -12.43 -9.84 -11.60
N LYS A 25 -12.34 -11.11 -11.99
CA LYS A 25 -12.40 -11.61 -13.38
C LYS A 25 -11.24 -11.15 -14.26
N SER A 26 -10.08 -10.85 -13.66
CA SER A 26 -8.86 -10.55 -14.40
C SER A 26 -8.02 -11.81 -14.54
N SER A 27 -7.47 -12.03 -15.73
CA SER A 27 -6.45 -13.07 -15.97
C SER A 27 -5.04 -12.55 -15.69
N THR A 28 -4.90 -11.28 -15.30
CA THR A 28 -3.63 -10.62 -15.06
C THR A 28 -3.52 -10.20 -13.59
N LEU A 29 -2.46 -10.66 -12.95
CA LEU A 29 -2.06 -10.24 -11.62
C LEU A 29 -1.59 -8.77 -11.68
N GLU A 30 -2.23 -7.90 -10.92
CA GLU A 30 -1.83 -6.50 -10.80
C GLU A 30 -1.34 -6.18 -9.38
N MET A 31 -0.58 -5.08 -9.26
CA MET A 31 -0.03 -4.62 -7.99
C MET A 31 -1.10 -4.45 -6.89
N LYS A 32 -2.30 -4.02 -7.28
CA LYS A 32 -3.45 -3.85 -6.39
C LYS A 32 -3.83 -5.14 -5.68
N ASP A 33 -3.70 -6.28 -6.34
CA ASP A 33 -4.07 -7.59 -5.79
C ASP A 33 -3.07 -8.01 -4.69
N VAL A 34 -1.77 -7.75 -4.91
CA VAL A 34 -0.70 -7.98 -3.92
C VAL A 34 -0.83 -7.03 -2.74
N GLN A 35 -1.02 -5.73 -3.01
CA GLN A 35 -1.19 -4.71 -1.98
C GLN A 35 -2.37 -5.03 -1.06
N LEU A 36 -3.51 -5.41 -1.65
CA LEU A 36 -4.71 -5.77 -0.88
C LEU A 36 -4.44 -6.90 0.10
N HIS A 37 -3.72 -7.94 -0.31
CA HIS A 37 -3.36 -9.06 0.56
C HIS A 37 -2.39 -8.65 1.68
N LEU A 38 -1.36 -7.86 1.35
CA LEU A 38 -0.37 -7.39 2.32
C LEU A 38 -0.97 -6.45 3.38
N GLU A 39 -1.86 -5.55 2.99
CA GLU A 39 -2.50 -4.62 3.92
C GLU A 39 -3.46 -5.35 4.88
N HIS A 40 -4.27 -6.28 4.36
CA HIS A 40 -5.28 -6.96 5.18
C HIS A 40 -4.74 -8.10 6.04
N GLN A 41 -3.72 -8.83 5.58
CA GLN A 41 -3.22 -10.01 6.32
C GLN A 41 -1.95 -9.71 7.09
N TRP A 42 -1.11 -8.81 6.59
CA TRP A 42 0.22 -8.56 7.16
C TRP A 42 0.36 -7.17 7.76
N ASN A 43 -0.66 -6.30 7.60
CA ASN A 43 -0.60 -4.87 7.97
C ASN A 43 0.65 -4.18 7.36
N MET A 44 1.05 -4.63 6.17
CA MET A 44 2.19 -4.12 5.42
C MET A 44 1.69 -3.25 4.28
N ARG A 45 2.25 -2.04 4.17
CA ARG A 45 1.95 -1.11 3.08
C ARG A 45 3.21 -0.79 2.29
N ILE A 46 3.11 -0.86 0.96
CA ILE A 46 4.23 -0.55 0.07
C ILE A 46 4.13 0.92 -0.35
N PRO A 47 5.03 1.81 0.12
CA PRO A 47 4.98 3.22 -0.25
C PRO A 47 5.27 3.39 -1.75
N GLY A 48 4.56 4.31 -2.40
CA GLY A 48 4.77 4.64 -3.81
C GLY A 48 4.06 3.73 -4.82
N PHE A 49 3.32 2.71 -4.37
CA PHE A 49 2.54 1.81 -5.22
C PHE A 49 1.02 1.92 -5.04
N ASP A 50 0.58 2.83 -4.17
CA ASP A 50 -0.83 3.13 -3.99
C ASP A 50 -1.39 3.79 -5.25
N SER A 51 -2.59 3.40 -5.66
CA SER A 51 -3.27 3.98 -6.84
C SER A 51 -3.86 5.36 -6.59
N GLU A 52 -3.81 5.86 -5.36
CA GLU A 52 -4.02 7.27 -5.13
C GLU A 52 -2.69 8.00 -5.29
N GLU A 53 -2.59 8.73 -6.40
CA GLU A 53 -1.81 9.96 -6.54
C GLU A 53 -1.48 10.49 -5.14
N ILE A 54 -0.18 10.59 -4.83
CA ILE A 54 0.35 11.22 -3.63
C ILE A 54 -0.57 12.40 -3.32
N GLN A 55 -1.52 12.26 -2.38
CA GLN A 55 -2.20 13.44 -1.91
C GLN A 55 -1.05 14.25 -1.34
N PRO A 56 -0.69 15.41 -1.92
CA PRO A 56 0.28 16.27 -1.28
C PRO A 56 -0.30 16.45 0.09
N THR A 57 0.39 15.88 1.09
CA THR A 57 -0.04 15.85 2.48
C THR A 57 -0.64 17.20 2.72
N LYS A 58 -1.97 17.26 2.90
CA LYS A 58 -2.66 18.51 3.20
C LYS A 58 -1.90 19.02 4.41
N LYS A 59 -1.02 19.99 4.18
CA LYS A 59 -0.21 20.55 5.24
C LYS A 59 -1.27 21.01 6.22
N LEU A 60 -1.34 20.33 7.37
CA LEU A 60 -2.10 20.82 8.51
C LEU A 60 -1.32 22.05 8.94
N VAL A 61 -1.51 23.15 8.21
CA VAL A 61 -1.09 24.46 8.64
C VAL A 61 -2.13 24.81 9.69
N PRO A 62 -1.81 24.79 10.99
CA PRO A 62 -2.69 25.42 11.95
C PRO A 62 -2.87 26.89 11.49
N GLN A 63 -4.11 27.26 11.19
CA GLN A 63 -4.55 28.57 10.68
C GLN A 63 -4.27 29.77 11.64
N ARG A 64 -3.31 29.67 12.55
CA ARG A 64 -3.11 30.62 13.65
C ARG A 64 -1.69 31.18 13.79
N LEU A 65 -0.88 31.21 12.74
CA LEU A 65 0.38 31.99 12.75
C LEU A 65 0.57 32.83 11.49
N THR A 66 -0.50 33.22 10.78
CA THR A 66 -0.38 34.08 9.59
C THR A 66 -0.53 35.58 9.85
N ASN A 67 -0.73 36.06 11.08
CA ASN A 67 -0.88 37.49 11.32
C ASN A 67 -0.34 37.91 12.68
N ARG A 68 0.49 38.97 12.68
CA ARG A 68 1.29 39.54 13.78
C ARG A 68 2.57 38.74 13.92
N GLU A 69 3.73 39.24 13.53
CA GLU A 69 4.35 40.47 14.01
C GLU A 69 5.42 40.86 12.99
N TRP A 70 5.42 42.10 12.52
CA TRP A 70 6.59 42.95 12.29
C TRP A 70 6.04 44.36 12.04
N HIS A 71 5.69 45.01 13.15
CA HIS A 71 5.67 46.47 13.26
C HIS A 71 7.11 46.99 13.20
#